data_AF-A0A523XEY5-F1
#
_entry.id   AF-A0A523XEY5-F1
#
_cell.length_a   1.000
_cell.length_b   1.000
_cell.length_c   1.000
_cell.angle_alpha   90.00
_cell.angle_beta   90.00
_cell.angle_gamma   90.00
#
_symmetry.space_group_name_H-M   'P 1'
#
loop_
_entity.id
_entity.type
_entity.pdbx_description
1 polymer ?
#
loop_
_entity_poly.entity_id
_entity_poly.type
_entity_poly.pdbx_seq_one_letter_code
_entity_poly.pdbx_strand_id
1 'polypeptide(L)'
;MSNPTRFWLTSGIGESDTSELDAIDKAFMNSGLGYQNHIAVSSIPPVVEIIPEIDRAKGITFIEVDDKCIMIPFSTNIHVVKSLSKGSVGQKHATCIALAKVFVKIKDEQIPCMLAFESRGETLDKTETMAIEGVKSMVQERKAKIDSSWGLSGFKIISSFLEITKNFGCSVSFVVFDPFTYQNE
;
A
#
# COMPACT_ATOMS: atom_id res chain seq x y z
N MET A 1 15.24 0.41 17.95
CA MET A 1 14.64 -0.38 16.86
C MET A 1 14.87 0.44 15.61
N SER A 2 15.54 -0.14 14.63
CA SER A 2 15.83 0.50 13.36
C SER A 2 14.52 0.73 12.58
N ASN A 3 14.40 1.88 11.91
CA ASN A 3 13.22 2.21 11.12
C ASN A 3 13.40 1.76 9.67
N PRO A 4 12.35 1.24 9.00
CA PRO A 4 12.38 0.99 7.56
C PRO A 4 12.73 2.26 6.81
N THR A 5 13.61 2.19 5.81
CA THR A 5 14.00 3.38 5.03
C THR A 5 13.34 3.45 3.65
N ARG A 6 12.85 2.31 3.15
CA ARG A 6 12.25 2.18 1.82
C ARG A 6 10.84 1.60 1.88
N PHE A 7 10.05 1.83 0.84
CA PHE A 7 8.73 1.23 0.67
C PHE A 7 8.40 0.94 -0.80
N TRP A 8 7.36 0.15 -1.03
CA TRP A 8 6.75 0.01 -2.36
C TRP A 8 5.22 -0.07 -2.26
N LEU A 9 4.58 0.00 -3.42
CA LEU A 9 3.13 -0.10 -3.57
C LEU A 9 2.78 -1.39 -4.32
N THR A 10 1.72 -2.07 -3.88
CA THR A 10 1.17 -3.22 -4.61
C THR A 10 -0.32 -3.37 -4.33
N SER A 11 -1.04 -4.03 -5.22
CA SER A 11 -2.46 -4.31 -5.06
C SER A 11 -2.83 -5.66 -5.67
N GLY A 12 -3.98 -6.19 -5.23
CA GLY A 12 -4.46 -7.48 -5.66
C GLY A 12 -5.98 -7.58 -5.59
N ILE A 13 -6.52 -8.55 -6.33
CA ILE A 13 -7.92 -8.97 -6.26
C ILE A 13 -7.97 -10.48 -6.10
N GLY A 14 -8.99 -10.99 -5.44
CA GLY A 14 -9.18 -12.42 -5.25
C GLY A 14 -10.65 -12.76 -5.16
N GLU A 15 -11.02 -13.91 -5.73
CA GLU A 15 -12.39 -14.41 -5.72
C GLU A 15 -12.42 -15.90 -5.38
N SER A 16 -13.45 -16.31 -4.64
CA SER A 16 -13.64 -17.71 -4.24
C SER A 16 -15.11 -18.06 -4.12
N ASP A 17 -15.44 -19.30 -4.47
CA ASP A 17 -16.77 -19.88 -4.24
C ASP A 17 -16.85 -20.56 -2.86
N THR A 18 -15.70 -20.83 -2.24
CA THR A 18 -15.56 -21.66 -1.05
C THR A 18 -15.69 -20.85 0.25
N SER A 19 -14.89 -19.79 0.40
CA SER A 19 -14.92 -18.94 1.59
C SER A 19 -14.41 -17.52 1.33
N GLU A 20 -14.79 -16.60 2.20
CA GLU A 20 -14.24 -15.23 2.22
C GLU A 20 -12.72 -15.23 2.46
N LEU A 21 -12.23 -16.13 3.32
CA LEU A 21 -10.81 -16.23 3.64
C LEU A 21 -9.98 -16.61 2.41
N ASP A 22 -10.46 -17.53 1.58
CA ASP A 22 -9.78 -17.92 0.34
C ASP A 22 -9.77 -16.77 -0.68
N ALA A 23 -10.80 -15.93 -0.70
CA ALA A 23 -10.81 -14.73 -1.55
C ALA A 23 -9.76 -13.72 -1.08
N ILE A 24 -9.60 -13.56 0.23
CA ILE A 24 -8.54 -12.70 0.82
C ILE A 24 -7.16 -13.26 0.51
N ASP A 25 -6.93 -14.56 0.72
CA ASP A 25 -5.64 -15.21 0.47
C ASP A 25 -5.22 -15.08 -1.00
N LYS A 26 -6.16 -15.31 -1.94
CA LYS A 26 -5.92 -15.06 -3.37
C LYS A 26 -5.60 -13.60 -3.68
N ALA A 27 -6.25 -12.65 -3.01
CA ALA A 27 -5.93 -11.24 -3.19
C ALA A 27 -4.50 -10.92 -2.73
N PHE A 28 -4.03 -11.54 -1.63
CA PHE A 28 -2.65 -11.40 -1.16
C PHE A 28 -1.64 -12.08 -2.08
N MET A 29 -1.97 -13.26 -2.60
CA MET A 29 -1.15 -13.93 -3.62
C MET A 29 -1.04 -13.04 -4.86
N ASN A 30 -2.15 -12.52 -5.36
CA ASN A 30 -2.14 -11.66 -6.56
C ASN A 30 -1.46 -10.30 -6.32
N SER A 31 -1.31 -9.85 -5.07
CA SER A 31 -0.52 -8.68 -4.71
C SER A 31 0.97 -8.98 -4.49
N GLY A 32 1.41 -10.24 -4.55
CA GLY A 32 2.80 -10.63 -4.30
C GLY A 32 3.16 -10.81 -2.82
N LEU A 33 2.17 -10.82 -1.92
CA LEU A 33 2.37 -10.81 -0.46
C LEU A 33 1.69 -11.99 0.25
N GLY A 34 1.33 -13.05 -0.47
CA GLY A 34 0.56 -14.18 0.08
C GLY A 34 1.33 -15.03 1.09
N TYR A 35 2.67 -14.92 1.12
CA TYR A 35 3.50 -15.71 2.02
C TYR A 35 4.09 -14.92 3.20
N GLN A 36 3.73 -13.65 3.37
CA GLN A 36 4.26 -12.79 4.44
C GLN A 36 3.21 -12.53 5.53
N ASN A 37 3.68 -12.29 6.75
CA ASN A 37 2.84 -11.87 7.86
C ASN A 37 2.67 -10.34 7.81
N HIS A 38 1.43 -9.87 7.63
CA HIS A 38 1.15 -8.44 7.48
C HIS A 38 0.89 -7.79 8.84
N ILE A 39 1.80 -6.94 9.29
CA ILE A 39 1.62 -6.08 10.47
C ILE A 39 1.07 -4.74 9.98
N ALA A 40 -0.22 -4.48 10.25
CA ALA A 40 -0.81 -3.19 9.90
C ALA A 40 -0.22 -2.08 10.77
N VAL A 41 0.28 -1.02 10.12
CA VAL A 41 0.86 0.16 10.77
C VAL A 41 0.12 1.44 10.37
N SER A 42 0.49 2.55 11.01
CA SER A 42 -0.06 3.86 10.71
C SER A 42 0.39 4.40 9.36
N SER A 43 -0.32 5.42 8.91
CA SER A 43 -0.24 6.18 7.67
C SER A 43 1.07 6.92 7.35
N ILE A 44 2.23 6.52 7.88
CA ILE A 44 3.51 7.24 7.73
C ILE A 44 4.59 6.31 7.13
N PRO A 45 4.65 6.18 5.79
CA PRO A 45 5.70 5.42 5.13
C PRO A 45 7.08 6.08 5.24
N PRO A 46 8.17 5.33 4.99
CA PRO A 46 9.48 5.88 4.69
C PRO A 46 9.45 6.77 3.43
N VAL A 47 10.46 7.62 3.23
CA VAL A 47 10.48 8.58 2.11
C VAL A 47 11.04 8.03 0.80
N VAL A 48 11.71 6.88 0.83
CA VAL A 48 12.33 6.27 -0.34
C VAL A 48 11.41 5.20 -0.91
N GLU A 49 10.99 5.38 -2.15
CA GLU A 49 10.21 4.37 -2.86
C GLU A 49 11.12 3.49 -3.72
N ILE A 50 10.81 2.21 -3.79
CA ILE A 50 11.45 1.24 -4.68
C ILE A 50 10.43 0.58 -5.59
N ILE A 51 10.91 0.03 -6.70
CA ILE A 51 10.10 -0.75 -7.64
C ILE A 51 10.48 -2.22 -7.47
N PRO A 52 9.59 -3.07 -6.94
CA PRO A 52 9.84 -4.49 -6.79
C PRO A 52 9.53 -5.26 -8.09
N GLU A 53 10.09 -6.44 -8.22
CA GLU A 53 9.60 -7.47 -9.15
C GLU A 53 8.62 -8.38 -8.42
N ILE A 54 7.47 -8.66 -9.03
CA ILE A 54 6.43 -9.52 -8.43
C ILE A 54 6.14 -10.68 -9.37
N ASP A 55 6.44 -11.90 -8.92
CA ASP A 55 5.97 -13.13 -9.55
C ASP A 55 4.49 -13.30 -9.19
N ARG A 56 3.60 -12.80 -10.04
CA ARG A 56 2.15 -12.86 -9.85
C ARG A 56 1.59 -14.29 -9.91
N ALA A 57 2.26 -15.20 -10.61
CA ALA A 57 1.82 -16.59 -10.68
C ALA A 57 2.05 -17.33 -9.36
N LYS A 58 3.09 -16.92 -8.62
CA LYS A 58 3.43 -17.50 -7.33
C LYS A 58 3.12 -16.60 -6.15
N GLY A 59 2.74 -15.34 -6.35
CA GLY A 59 2.53 -14.37 -5.28
C GLY A 59 3.78 -14.06 -4.46
N ILE A 60 4.95 -14.00 -5.13
CA ILE A 60 6.24 -13.74 -4.50
C ILE A 60 6.77 -12.38 -4.92
N THR A 61 7.28 -11.61 -3.96
CA THR A 61 7.95 -10.33 -4.20
C THR A 61 9.47 -10.49 -4.11
N PHE A 62 10.17 -9.88 -5.08
CA PHE A 62 11.61 -9.71 -5.09
C PHE A 62 11.95 -8.22 -5.07
N ILE A 63 13.00 -7.86 -4.35
CA ILE A 63 13.48 -6.48 -4.26
C ILE A 63 14.99 -6.42 -4.47
N GLU A 64 15.47 -5.27 -4.94
CA GLU A 64 16.89 -5.01 -5.10
C GLU A 64 17.52 -4.46 -3.80
N VAL A 65 18.57 -5.12 -3.33
CA VAL A 65 19.38 -4.74 -2.17
C VAL A 65 20.85 -4.90 -2.56
N ASP A 66 21.63 -3.81 -2.50
CA ASP A 66 23.06 -3.81 -2.84
C ASP A 66 23.36 -4.49 -4.19
N ASP A 67 22.62 -4.08 -5.24
CA ASP A 67 22.69 -4.61 -6.61
C ASP A 67 22.38 -6.12 -6.73
N LYS A 68 21.68 -6.69 -5.72
CA LYS A 68 21.22 -8.09 -5.71
C LYS A 68 19.70 -8.15 -5.62
N CYS A 69 19.11 -8.99 -6.48
CA CYS A 69 17.69 -9.32 -6.41
C CYS A 69 17.46 -10.38 -5.31
N ILE A 70 16.72 -10.01 -4.26
CA ILE A 70 16.45 -10.85 -3.10
C ILE A 70 14.94 -11.07 -2.96
N MET A 71 14.55 -12.33 -2.75
CA MET A 71 13.17 -12.68 -2.41
C MET A 71 12.82 -12.27 -0.98
N ILE A 72 11.65 -11.68 -0.76
CA ILE A 72 11.13 -11.46 0.60
C ILE A 72 10.87 -12.85 1.24
N PRO A 73 11.48 -13.19 2.40
CA PRO A 73 11.34 -14.53 2.97
C PRO A 73 9.90 -14.83 3.36
N PHE A 74 9.55 -16.11 3.34
CA PHE A 74 8.24 -16.57 3.81
C PHE A 74 8.13 -16.38 5.31
N SER A 75 6.92 -16.09 5.77
CA SER A 75 6.58 -15.82 7.16
C SER A 75 7.29 -14.60 7.79
N THR A 76 8.07 -13.83 7.01
CA THR A 76 8.61 -12.55 7.45
C THR A 76 7.46 -11.61 7.83
N ASN A 77 7.63 -10.93 8.96
CA ASN A 77 6.78 -9.84 9.37
C ASN A 77 7.09 -8.59 8.53
N ILE A 78 6.13 -8.15 7.74
CA ILE A 78 6.21 -6.90 6.98
C ILE A 78 5.24 -5.88 7.54
N HIS A 79 5.69 -4.64 7.69
CA HIS A 79 4.83 -3.53 8.08
C HIS A 79 4.11 -2.99 6.84
N VAL A 80 2.80 -2.80 6.95
CA VAL A 80 1.97 -2.34 5.82
C VAL A 80 0.95 -1.29 6.22
N VAL A 81 0.71 -0.31 5.36
CA VAL A 81 -0.58 0.40 5.31
C VAL A 81 -1.47 -0.38 4.35
N LYS A 82 -2.69 -0.71 4.78
CA LYS A 82 -3.56 -1.65 4.06
C LYS A 82 -4.97 -1.09 3.88
N SER A 83 -5.40 -1.01 2.63
CA SER A 83 -6.82 -0.87 2.28
C SER A 83 -7.35 -2.22 1.81
N LEU A 84 -8.34 -2.79 2.51
CA LEU A 84 -8.94 -4.08 2.17
C LEU A 84 -10.45 -3.95 2.14
N SER A 85 -11.07 -4.32 1.02
CA SER A 85 -12.52 -4.43 0.89
C SER A 85 -12.89 -5.84 0.46
N LYS A 86 -13.98 -6.35 1.02
CA LYS A 86 -14.48 -7.71 0.78
C LYS A 86 -15.99 -7.69 0.69
N GLY A 87 -16.54 -8.65 -0.03
CA GLY A 87 -17.98 -8.75 -0.19
C GLY A 87 -18.40 -10.00 -0.92
N SER A 88 -19.62 -9.94 -1.45
CA SER A 88 -20.30 -11.07 -2.09
C SER A 88 -20.64 -10.78 -3.55
N VAL A 89 -21.05 -11.83 -4.27
CA VAL A 89 -21.46 -11.77 -5.67
C VAL A 89 -22.34 -10.55 -5.99
N GLY A 90 -22.06 -9.91 -7.13
CA GLY A 90 -22.80 -8.75 -7.63
C GLY A 90 -22.39 -7.41 -7.00
N GLN A 91 -21.57 -7.40 -5.95
CA GLN A 91 -21.06 -6.16 -5.37
C GLN A 91 -19.81 -5.67 -6.10
N LYS A 92 -19.58 -4.35 -6.03
CA LYS A 92 -18.39 -3.67 -6.56
C LYS A 92 -17.54 -3.16 -5.41
N HIS A 93 -16.24 -3.42 -5.47
CA HIS A 93 -15.29 -3.10 -4.42
C HIS A 93 -14.05 -2.46 -5.01
N ALA A 94 -13.85 -1.19 -4.67
CA ALA A 94 -12.64 -0.43 -4.91
C ALA A 94 -11.86 -0.27 -3.60
N THR A 95 -10.56 -0.46 -3.65
CA THR A 95 -9.62 -0.05 -2.60
C THR A 95 -8.63 0.93 -3.19
N CYS A 96 -8.19 1.88 -2.37
CA CYS A 96 -7.16 2.83 -2.75
C CYS A 96 -6.29 3.20 -1.55
N ILE A 97 -5.03 3.51 -1.81
CA ILE A 97 -4.18 4.27 -0.92
C ILE A 97 -3.55 5.41 -1.72
N ALA A 98 -3.78 6.65 -1.30
CA ALA A 98 -3.08 7.82 -1.82
C ALA A 98 -1.91 8.15 -0.89
N LEU A 99 -0.81 8.59 -1.49
CA LEU A 99 0.39 9.03 -0.81
C LEU A 99 0.75 10.44 -1.24
N ALA A 100 1.29 11.23 -0.32
CA ALA A 100 1.97 12.47 -0.65
C ALA A 100 3.28 12.57 0.13
N LYS A 101 4.32 13.05 -0.56
CA LYS A 101 5.54 13.52 0.07
C LYS A 101 5.31 14.94 0.57
N VAL A 102 5.61 15.18 1.83
CA VAL A 102 5.37 16.46 2.50
C VAL A 102 6.62 16.94 3.21
N PHE A 103 6.71 18.25 3.42
CA PHE A 103 7.74 18.86 4.25
C PHE A 103 7.10 19.41 5.53
N VAL A 104 7.47 18.83 6.66
CA VAL A 104 7.02 19.29 7.99
C VAL A 104 8.10 20.21 8.55
N LYS A 105 7.69 21.39 9.02
CA LYS A 105 8.62 22.34 9.67
C LYS A 105 8.77 21.96 11.15
N ILE A 106 9.96 21.56 11.56
CA ILE A 106 10.32 21.35 12.96
C ILE A 106 11.42 22.34 13.33
N LYS A 107 11.10 23.30 14.21
CA LYS A 107 11.96 24.47 14.49
C LYS A 107 12.31 25.19 13.18
N ASP A 108 13.58 25.25 12.80
CA ASP A 108 14.07 25.91 11.58
C ASP A 108 14.40 24.92 10.45
N GLU A 109 14.13 23.63 10.66
CA GLU A 109 14.40 22.57 9.69
C GLU A 109 13.13 22.11 8.98
N GLN A 110 13.25 21.79 7.68
CA GLN A 110 12.21 21.11 6.91
C GLN A 110 12.55 19.63 6.82
N ILE A 111 11.70 18.80 7.40
CA ILE A 111 11.90 17.35 7.43
C ILE A 111 10.93 16.71 6.43
N PRO A 112 11.44 15.95 5.44
CA PRO A 112 10.58 15.23 4.51
C PRO A 112 9.86 14.09 5.24
N CYS A 113 8.60 13.89 4.92
CA CYS A 113 7.75 12.84 5.47
C CYS A 113 6.82 12.32 4.38
N MET A 114 6.39 11.06 4.47
CA MET A 114 5.31 10.54 3.65
C MET A 114 4.05 10.43 4.47
N LEU A 115 2.93 10.81 3.87
CA LEU A 115 1.59 10.55 4.40
C LEU A 115 0.89 9.60 3.45
N ALA A 116 0.24 8.57 3.98
CA ALA A 116 -0.57 7.62 3.23
C ALA A 116 -1.99 7.58 3.80
N PHE A 117 -3.02 7.62 2.96
CA PHE A 117 -4.40 7.51 3.40
C PHE A 117 -5.13 6.46 2.60
N GLU A 118 -5.70 5.48 3.31
CA GLU A 118 -6.50 4.41 2.74
C GLU A 118 -7.97 4.80 2.58
N SER A 119 -8.57 4.41 1.46
CA SER A 119 -10.01 4.56 1.22
C SER A 119 -10.58 3.31 0.54
N ARG A 120 -11.91 3.18 0.62
CA ARG A 120 -12.69 2.06 0.07
C ARG A 120 -14.01 2.60 -0.49
N GLY A 121 -14.55 1.95 -1.52
CA GLY A 121 -15.81 2.34 -2.12
C GLY A 121 -16.27 1.38 -3.21
N GLU A 122 -17.28 1.79 -3.98
CA GLU A 122 -17.85 0.97 -5.05
C GLU A 122 -17.32 1.31 -6.45
N THR A 123 -16.64 2.45 -6.61
CA THR A 123 -16.05 2.89 -7.87
C THR A 123 -14.66 3.45 -7.66
N LEU A 124 -13.77 3.31 -8.66
CA LEU A 124 -12.39 3.81 -8.58
C LEU A 124 -12.36 5.32 -8.36
N ASP A 125 -13.01 6.10 -9.23
CA ASP A 125 -12.94 7.58 -9.21
C ASP A 125 -13.29 8.18 -7.85
N LYS A 126 -14.39 7.71 -7.23
CA LYS A 126 -14.81 8.19 -5.90
C LYS A 126 -13.81 7.78 -4.82
N THR A 127 -13.33 6.54 -4.90
CA THR A 127 -12.40 5.97 -3.92
C THR A 127 -11.04 6.70 -3.97
N GLU A 128 -10.52 6.96 -5.17
CA GLU A 128 -9.29 7.75 -5.36
C GLU A 128 -9.46 9.20 -4.88
N THR A 129 -10.59 9.84 -5.22
CA THR A 129 -10.89 11.19 -4.72
C THR A 129 -10.90 11.23 -3.19
N MET A 130 -11.56 10.28 -2.54
CA MET A 130 -11.57 10.17 -1.08
C MET A 130 -10.17 10.00 -0.49
N ALA A 131 -9.32 9.19 -1.12
CA ALA A 131 -7.95 8.99 -0.65
C ALA A 131 -7.12 10.27 -0.74
N ILE A 132 -7.19 10.98 -1.88
CA ILE A 132 -6.48 12.24 -2.09
C ILE A 132 -6.94 13.30 -1.07
N GLU A 133 -8.25 13.47 -0.89
CA GLU A 133 -8.79 14.44 0.07
C GLU A 133 -8.41 14.08 1.52
N GLY A 134 -8.34 12.78 1.85
CA GLY A 134 -7.82 12.30 3.13
C GLY A 134 -6.37 12.74 3.36
N VAL A 135 -5.48 12.54 2.38
CA VAL A 135 -4.10 13.01 2.45
C VAL A 135 -4.03 14.54 2.57
N LYS A 136 -4.80 15.29 1.78
CA LYS A 136 -4.84 16.77 1.85
C LYS A 136 -5.27 17.24 3.24
N SER A 137 -6.28 16.62 3.83
CA SER A 137 -6.71 16.91 5.20
C SER A 137 -5.57 16.66 6.20
N MET A 138 -4.87 15.52 6.09
CA MET A 138 -3.70 15.23 6.94
C MET A 138 -2.57 16.25 6.80
N VAL A 139 -2.32 16.75 5.59
CA VAL A 139 -1.32 17.80 5.29
C VAL A 139 -1.71 19.11 5.97
N GLN A 140 -2.98 19.50 5.84
CA GLN A 140 -3.52 20.74 6.40
C GLN A 140 -3.41 20.77 7.91
N GLU A 141 -3.79 19.68 8.59
CA GLU A 141 -3.67 19.55 10.05
C GLU A 141 -2.21 19.68 10.52
N ARG A 142 -1.26 19.18 9.71
CA ARG A 142 0.18 19.28 9.99
C ARG A 142 0.80 20.61 9.60
N LYS A 143 0.01 21.52 9.00
CA LYS A 143 0.50 22.79 8.42
C LYS A 143 1.69 22.58 7.50
N ALA A 144 1.67 21.46 6.77
CA ALA A 144 2.75 21.04 5.89
C ALA A 144 2.47 21.47 4.45
N LYS A 145 3.46 21.28 3.57
CA LYS A 145 3.29 21.47 2.12
C LYS A 145 3.58 20.17 1.39
N ILE A 146 2.75 19.88 0.38
CA ILE A 146 2.95 18.76 -0.54
C ILE A 146 4.09 19.11 -1.50
N ASP A 147 4.97 18.16 -1.74
CA ASP A 147 5.97 18.19 -2.80
C ASP A 147 5.28 17.92 -4.15
N SER A 148 4.93 18.99 -4.88
CA SER A 148 4.23 18.87 -6.16
C SER A 148 5.06 18.21 -7.27
N SER A 149 6.36 18.04 -7.07
CA SER A 149 7.24 17.34 -8.03
C SER A 149 7.16 15.82 -7.92
N TRP A 150 6.54 15.31 -6.84
CA TRP A 150 6.49 13.89 -6.55
C TRP A 150 5.19 13.26 -7.06
N GLY A 151 5.30 12.28 -7.96
CA GLY A 151 4.12 11.63 -8.56
C GLY A 151 3.33 12.56 -9.50
N LEU A 152 2.04 12.26 -9.70
CA LEU A 152 1.15 13.09 -10.51
C LEU A 152 0.54 14.18 -9.63
N SER A 153 0.90 15.44 -9.89
CA SER A 153 0.39 16.61 -9.14
C SER A 153 0.67 16.53 -7.62
N GLY A 154 1.76 15.88 -7.21
CA GLY A 154 2.14 15.73 -5.80
C GLY A 154 1.66 14.44 -5.12
N PHE A 155 0.99 13.55 -5.86
CA PHE A 155 0.44 12.31 -5.31
C PHE A 155 0.91 11.08 -6.05
N LYS A 156 1.08 9.98 -5.30
CA LYS A 156 1.08 8.62 -5.84
C LYS A 156 -0.12 7.86 -5.32
N ILE A 157 -0.69 7.03 -6.17
CA ILE A 157 -1.92 6.33 -5.88
C ILE A 157 -1.73 4.88 -6.27
N ILE A 158 -2.15 3.98 -5.38
CA ILE A 158 -2.34 2.57 -5.70
C ILE A 158 -3.79 2.23 -5.44
N SER A 159 -4.45 1.67 -6.44
CA SER A 159 -5.85 1.29 -6.36
C SER A 159 -6.08 -0.11 -6.94
N SER A 160 -7.21 -0.70 -6.58
CA SER A 160 -7.67 -1.98 -7.08
C SER A 160 -9.18 -2.00 -7.11
N PHE A 161 -9.75 -2.58 -8.17
CA PHE A 161 -11.20 -2.67 -8.37
C PHE A 161 -11.61 -4.08 -8.74
N LEU A 162 -12.70 -4.53 -8.12
CA LEU A 162 -13.30 -5.83 -8.36
C LEU A 162 -14.81 -5.70 -8.44
N GLU A 163 -15.38 -6.19 -9.54
CA GLU A 163 -16.80 -6.54 -9.63
C GLU A 163 -16.91 -8.04 -9.37
N ILE A 164 -17.59 -8.43 -8.29
CA ILE A 164 -17.55 -9.81 -7.79
C ILE A 164 -18.48 -10.70 -8.62
N THR A 165 -17.90 -11.73 -9.22
CA THR A 165 -18.57 -12.77 -10.02
C THR A 165 -18.75 -14.09 -9.26
N LYS A 166 -17.91 -14.36 -8.26
CA LYS A 166 -18.01 -15.55 -7.38
C LYS A 166 -18.77 -15.27 -6.09
N ASN A 167 -19.01 -16.30 -5.26
CA ASN A 167 -19.71 -16.12 -3.98
C ASN A 167 -19.03 -15.08 -3.08
N PHE A 168 -17.70 -15.05 -3.06
CA PHE A 168 -16.89 -14.14 -2.26
C PHE A 168 -15.83 -13.46 -3.12
N GLY A 169 -15.57 -12.18 -2.85
CA GLY A 169 -14.54 -11.39 -3.51
C GLY A 169 -13.82 -10.45 -2.55
N CYS A 170 -12.57 -10.14 -2.87
CA CYS A 170 -11.71 -9.24 -2.12
C CYS A 170 -10.87 -8.37 -3.07
N SER A 171 -10.80 -7.08 -2.77
CA SER A 171 -9.85 -6.12 -3.35
C SER A 171 -8.95 -5.60 -2.24
N VAL A 172 -7.65 -5.48 -2.51
CA VAL A 172 -6.67 -4.99 -1.56
C VAL A 172 -5.62 -4.10 -2.22
N SER A 173 -5.21 -3.06 -1.50
CA SER A 173 -4.10 -2.17 -1.85
C SER A 173 -3.17 -2.02 -0.65
N PHE A 174 -1.87 -1.96 -0.91
CA PHE A 174 -0.83 -1.93 0.11
C PHE A 174 0.21 -0.84 -0.15
N VAL A 175 0.67 -0.21 0.94
CA VAL A 175 2.00 0.37 1.05
C VAL A 175 2.81 -0.57 1.92
N VAL A 176 3.89 -1.13 1.39
CA VAL A 176 4.72 -2.11 2.10
C VAL A 176 6.05 -1.50 2.47
N PHE A 177 6.41 -1.62 3.74
CA PHE A 177 7.67 -1.11 4.27
C PHE A 177 8.73 -2.20 4.05
N ASP A 178 9.85 -1.82 3.47
CA ASP A 178 10.90 -2.76 3.13
C ASP A 178 11.54 -3.38 4.39
N PRO A 179 11.45 -4.72 4.55
CA PRO A 179 11.96 -5.41 5.74
C PRO A 179 13.49 -5.54 5.76
N PHE A 180 14.20 -5.21 4.67
CA PHE A 180 15.65 -5.36 4.60
C PHE A 180 16.44 -4.08 4.87
N THR A 181 15.80 -2.92 4.83
CA THR A 181 16.50 -1.65 5.08
C THR A 181 16.15 -1.07 6.43
N TYR A 182 16.93 -1.52 7.40
CA TYR A 182 16.96 -0.99 8.74
C TYR A 182 18.19 -0.09 8.89
N GLN A 183 18.02 1.19 9.23
CA GLN A 183 19.17 2.01 9.65
C GLN A 183 19.77 1.36 10.89
N ASN A 184 20.99 0.83 10.77
CA ASN A 184 21.81 0.55 11.94
C ASN A 184 22.21 1.92 12.52
N GLU A 185 21.75 2.21 13.73
CA GLU A 185 22.33 3.28 14.57
C GLU A 185 23.76 2.90 14.98
#